data_AF-A0A7E5VBN6-F1
#
_entry.id   AF-A0A7E5VBN6-F1
#
_cell.length_a   1.000
_cell.length_b   1.000
_cell.length_c   1.000
_cell.angle_alpha   90.00
_cell.angle_beta   90.00
_cell.angle_gamma   90.00
#
_symmetry.space_group_name_H-M   'P 1'
#
loop_
_entity.id
_entity.type
_entity.pdbx_description
1 polymer ?
#
loop_
_entity_poly.entity_id
_entity_poly.type
_entity_poly.pdbx_seq_one_letter_code
_entity_poly.pdbx_strand_id
1 'polypeptide(L)'
;MTTLGNTSQITQQLQQDLQNELTTANQLLRLISVELHQIKELTNPDGEFEKNIIQNTSLIKTLSNMQQIDLDKIPAFSRKQIDLSMHINQNGSYEEHNTFRNDSEMEESQ
;
A
#
# COMPACT_ATOMS: atom_id res chain seq x y z
N MET A 1 -62.02 -13.30 -28.38
CA MET A 1 -61.08 -12.20 -28.70
C MET A 1 -60.10 -11.89 -27.56
N THR A 2 -60.22 -12.47 -26.37
CA THR A 2 -59.42 -12.12 -25.17
C THR A 2 -58.17 -12.98 -24.96
N THR A 3 -58.08 -14.17 -25.57
CA THR A 3 -56.95 -15.10 -25.37
C THR A 3 -55.69 -14.73 -26.16
N LEU A 4 -55.85 -14.11 -27.34
CA LEU A 4 -54.72 -13.73 -28.22
C LEU A 4 -53.94 -12.50 -27.70
N GLY A 5 -54.63 -11.58 -27.01
CA GLY A 5 -54.01 -10.41 -26.38
C GLY A 5 -53.16 -10.76 -25.16
N ASN A 6 -53.61 -11.72 -24.34
CA ASN A 6 -52.86 -12.19 -23.17
C ASN A 6 -51.56 -12.91 -23.56
N THR A 7 -51.55 -13.72 -24.61
CA THR A 7 -50.33 -14.38 -25.10
C THR A 7 -49.29 -13.40 -25.65
N SER A 8 -49.74 -12.31 -26.28
CA SER A 8 -48.88 -11.22 -26.75
C SER A 8 -48.18 -10.51 -25.58
N GLN A 9 -48.95 -10.13 -24.55
CA GLN A 9 -48.42 -9.45 -23.37
C GLN A 9 -47.46 -10.33 -22.56
N ILE A 10 -47.79 -11.61 -22.37
CA ILE A 10 -46.90 -12.56 -21.68
C ILE A 10 -45.57 -12.73 -22.44
N THR A 11 -45.62 -12.77 -23.77
CA THR A 11 -44.41 -12.90 -24.60
C THR A 11 -43.54 -11.64 -24.51
N GLN A 12 -44.15 -10.46 -24.49
CA GLN A 12 -43.44 -9.19 -24.33
C GLN A 12 -42.79 -9.08 -22.94
N GLN A 13 -43.50 -9.48 -21.89
CA GLN A 13 -42.96 -9.51 -20.53
C GLN A 13 -41.76 -10.44 -20.42
N LEU A 14 -41.88 -11.67 -20.95
CA LEU A 14 -40.77 -12.63 -20.95
C LEU A 14 -39.54 -12.10 -21.70
N GLN A 15 -39.75 -11.42 -22.84
CA GLN A 15 -38.64 -10.79 -23.58
C GLN A 15 -37.96 -9.69 -22.77
N GLN A 16 -38.73 -8.89 -22.04
CA GLN A 16 -38.18 -7.85 -21.17
C GLN A 16 -37.40 -8.46 -20.00
N ASP A 17 -37.93 -9.50 -19.36
CA ASP A 17 -37.27 -10.18 -18.25
C ASP A 17 -35.95 -10.82 -18.70
N LEU A 18 -35.94 -11.48 -19.86
CA LEU A 18 -34.71 -12.04 -20.44
C LEU A 18 -33.68 -10.96 -20.79
N GLN A 19 -34.11 -9.80 -21.31
CA GLN A 19 -33.21 -8.70 -21.57
C GLN A 19 -32.62 -8.13 -20.27
N ASN A 20 -33.44 -7.98 -19.23
CA ASN A 20 -32.99 -7.53 -17.92
C ASN A 20 -31.97 -8.50 -17.32
N GLU A 21 -32.26 -9.80 -17.31
CA GLU A 21 -31.33 -10.82 -16.82
C GLU A 21 -30.03 -10.82 -17.61
N LEU A 22 -30.09 -10.70 -18.94
CA LEU A 22 -28.89 -10.63 -19.78
C LEU A 22 -28.05 -9.38 -19.46
N THR A 23 -28.69 -8.23 -19.24
CA THR A 23 -28.00 -7.00 -18.84
C THR A 23 -27.34 -7.18 -17.48
N THR A 24 -28.05 -7.72 -16.49
CA THR A 24 -27.52 -7.98 -15.14
C THR A 24 -26.37 -8.98 -15.17
N ALA A 25 -26.52 -10.09 -15.90
CA ALA A 25 -25.47 -11.09 -16.05
C ALA A 25 -24.20 -10.50 -16.68
N ASN A 26 -24.33 -9.67 -17.71
CA ASN A 26 -23.19 -8.99 -18.32
C ASN A 26 -22.50 -8.01 -17.38
N GLN A 27 -23.26 -7.26 -16.57
CA GLN A 27 -22.70 -6.38 -15.55
C GLN A 27 -21.93 -7.17 -14.50
N LEU A 28 -22.49 -8.28 -14.01
CA LEU A 28 -21.83 -9.17 -13.05
C LEU A 28 -20.54 -9.76 -13.63
N LEU A 29 -20.57 -10.25 -14.88
CA LEU A 29 -19.37 -10.78 -15.54
C LEU A 29 -18.28 -9.71 -15.69
N ARG A 30 -18.65 -8.47 -15.99
CA ARG A 30 -17.69 -7.36 -16.03
C ARG A 30 -17.07 -7.10 -14.66
N LEU A 31 -17.86 -7.08 -13.59
CA LEU A 31 -17.35 -6.91 -12.23
C LEU A 31 -16.40 -8.04 -11.84
N ILE A 32 -16.81 -9.29 -12.07
CA ILE A 32 -15.97 -10.47 -11.81
C ILE A 32 -14.65 -10.39 -12.57
N SER A 33 -14.67 -9.96 -13.84
CA SER A 33 -13.45 -9.79 -14.64
C SER A 33 -12.48 -8.77 -14.04
N VAL A 34 -13.01 -7.64 -13.53
CA VAL A 34 -12.20 -6.62 -12.84
C VAL A 34 -11.58 -7.19 -11.56
N GLU A 35 -12.37 -7.87 -10.74
CA GLU A 35 -11.88 -8.49 -9.49
C GLU A 35 -10.81 -9.55 -9.78
N LEU A 36 -11.03 -10.41 -10.78
CA LEU A 36 -10.04 -11.41 -11.19
C LEU A 36 -8.74 -10.78 -11.68
N HIS A 37 -8.82 -9.65 -12.39
CA HIS A 37 -7.64 -8.91 -12.80
C HIS A 37 -6.87 -8.36 -11.59
N GLN A 38 -7.56 -7.78 -10.61
CA GLN A 38 -6.92 -7.29 -9.38
C GLN A 38 -6.25 -8.42 -8.59
N ILE A 39 -6.95 -9.55 -8.41
CA ILE A 39 -6.37 -10.74 -7.75
C ILE A 39 -5.12 -11.20 -8.50
N LYS A 40 -5.18 -11.25 -9.83
CA LYS A 40 -4.02 -11.62 -10.64
C LYS A 40 -2.85 -10.68 -10.40
N GLU A 41 -3.04 -9.37 -10.45
CA GLU A 41 -1.95 -8.41 -10.21
C GLU A 41 -1.37 -8.53 -8.79
N LEU A 42 -2.23 -8.74 -7.78
CA LEU A 42 -1.80 -8.94 -6.40
C LEU A 42 -0.96 -10.21 -6.21
N THR A 43 -1.37 -11.29 -6.87
CA THR A 43 -0.83 -12.67 -6.70
C THR A 43 0.17 -13.09 -7.78
N ASN A 44 0.43 -12.25 -8.78
CA ASN A 44 1.41 -12.53 -9.83
C ASN A 44 2.78 -12.80 -9.20
N PRO A 45 3.62 -13.63 -9.85
CA PRO A 45 5.05 -13.66 -9.54
C PRO A 45 5.61 -12.24 -9.65
N ASP A 46 6.37 -11.79 -8.64
CA ASP A 46 6.82 -10.40 -8.44
C ASP A 46 5.71 -9.37 -8.11
N GLY A 47 4.50 -9.84 -7.84
CA GLY A 47 3.36 -9.04 -7.38
C GLY A 47 3.54 -8.51 -5.96
N GLU A 48 2.57 -7.70 -5.51
CA GLU A 48 2.63 -7.08 -4.19
C GLU A 48 2.61 -8.11 -3.05
N PHE A 49 1.86 -9.21 -3.20
CA PHE A 49 1.81 -10.25 -2.18
C PHE A 49 3.18 -10.92 -1.97
N GLU A 50 3.86 -11.30 -3.05
CA GLU A 50 5.19 -11.93 -2.95
C GLU A 50 6.23 -10.97 -2.36
N LYS A 51 6.20 -9.70 -2.77
CA LYS A 51 7.05 -8.64 -2.19
C LYS A 51 6.85 -8.51 -0.69
N ASN A 52 5.61 -8.50 -0.22
CA ASN A 52 5.28 -8.42 1.20
C ASN A 52 5.77 -9.67 1.96
N ILE A 53 5.63 -10.87 1.40
CA ILE A 53 6.16 -12.10 2.01
C ILE A 53 7.69 -12.04 2.15
N ILE A 54 8.40 -11.56 1.12
CA ILE A 54 9.86 -11.42 1.15
C ILE A 54 10.30 -10.42 2.23
N GLN A 55 9.64 -9.26 2.30
CA GLN A 55 9.91 -8.24 3.32
C GLN A 55 9.67 -8.77 4.73
N ASN A 56 8.53 -9.43 4.96
CA ASN A 56 8.18 -10.02 6.26
C ASN A 56 9.18 -11.10 6.66
N THR A 57 9.61 -11.95 5.72
CA THR A 57 10.63 -12.97 5.97
C THR A 57 11.97 -12.35 6.37
N SER A 58 12.38 -11.27 5.70
CA SER A 58 13.59 -10.51 6.04
C SER A 58 13.51 -9.90 7.45
N LEU A 59 12.35 -9.34 7.81
CA LEU A 59 12.12 -8.79 9.13
C LEU A 59 12.19 -9.87 10.21
N ILE A 60 11.53 -11.01 10.01
CA ILE A 60 11.57 -12.15 10.95
C ILE A 60 13.01 -12.65 11.12
N LYS A 61 13.78 -12.73 10.04
CA LYS A 61 15.20 -13.11 10.10
C LYS A 61 16.01 -12.12 10.94
N THR A 62 15.78 -10.82 10.75
CA THR A 62 16.44 -9.77 11.52
C THR A 62 16.10 -9.86 13.00
N LEU A 63 14.82 -10.02 13.34
CA LEU A 63 14.36 -10.17 14.73
C LEU A 63 14.93 -11.43 15.39
N SER A 64 14.98 -12.55 14.66
CA SER A 64 15.56 -13.80 15.15
C SER A 64 17.05 -13.64 15.45
N ASN A 65 17.79 -12.94 14.58
CA ASN A 65 19.18 -12.63 14.82
C ASN A 65 19.35 -11.75 16.06
N MET A 66 18.49 -10.74 16.27
CA MET A 66 18.53 -9.88 17.45
C MET A 66 18.22 -10.62 18.75
N GLN A 67 17.29 -11.58 18.73
CA GLN A 67 16.99 -12.43 19.89
C GLN A 67 18.15 -13.33 20.30
N GLN A 68 19.01 -13.70 19.34
CA GLN A 68 20.21 -14.48 19.60
C GLN A 68 21.39 -13.62 20.10
N ILE A 69 21.24 -12.29 20.14
CA ILE A 69 22.25 -11.41 20.71
C ILE A 69 22.13 -11.44 22.23
N ASP A 70 23.20 -11.88 22.88
CA ASP A 70 23.39 -11.77 24.32
C ASP A 70 23.63 -10.30 24.68
N LEU A 71 22.59 -9.63 25.18
CA LEU A 71 22.62 -8.21 25.54
C LEU A 71 23.67 -7.91 26.62
N ASP A 72 24.00 -8.87 27.48
CA ASP A 72 24.99 -8.73 28.53
C ASP A 72 26.43 -8.78 27.99
N LYS A 73 26.61 -9.26 26.75
CA LYS A 73 27.90 -9.27 26.03
C LYS A 73 28.06 -8.10 25.05
N ILE A 74 27.05 -7.25 24.90
CA ILE A 74 27.16 -6.06 24.05
C ILE A 74 28.01 -5.02 24.81
N PRO A 75 29.13 -4.56 24.23
CA PRO A 75 29.93 -3.52 24.86
C PRO A 75 29.11 -2.23 25.01
N ALA A 76 29.24 -1.58 26.17
CA ALA A 76 28.57 -0.32 26.43
C ALA A 76 28.96 0.72 25.36
N PHE A 77 27.95 1.36 24.76
CA PHE A 77 28.18 2.43 23.80
C PHE A 77 28.69 3.67 24.54
N SER A 78 29.97 3.97 24.37
CA SER A 78 30.54 5.24 24.82
C SER A 78 30.00 6.36 23.92
N ARG A 79 29.11 7.21 24.44
CA ARG A 79 28.80 8.48 23.78
C ARG A 79 30.10 9.29 23.70
N LYS A 80 30.61 9.52 22.49
CA LYS A 80 31.65 10.53 22.30
C LYS A 80 30.98 11.89 22.48
N GLN A 81 31.27 12.54 23.59
CA GLN A 81 31.04 13.97 23.73
C GLN A 81 32.07 14.65 22.82
N ILE A 82 31.62 15.14 21.67
CA ILE A 82 32.46 15.95 20.79
C ILE A 82 32.56 17.31 21.46
N ASP A 83 33.73 17.63 21.99
CA ASP A 83 34.04 18.98 22.46
C ASP A 83 34.35 19.87 21.25
N LEU A 84 33.34 20.59 20.76
CA LEU A 84 33.48 21.51 19.64
C LEU A 84 34.43 22.70 19.95
N SER A 85 34.84 22.90 21.21
CA SER A 85 35.72 24.02 21.57
C SER A 85 37.19 23.81 21.18
N MET A 86 37.62 22.58 20.90
CA MET A 86 39.03 22.27 20.58
C MET A 86 39.41 22.45 19.09
N HIS A 87 38.47 22.75 18.18
CA HIS A 87 38.74 22.78 16.73
C HIS A 87 38.45 24.14 16.06
N ILE A 88 38.41 25.23 16.83
CA ILE A 88 38.14 26.59 16.32
C ILE A 88 39.31 27.18 15.49
N ASN A 89 40.42 26.45 15.26
CA ASN A 89 41.62 27.00 14.63
C ASN A 89 42.05 26.32 13.33
N GLN A 90 41.11 25.82 12.53
CA GLN A 90 41.40 25.55 11.11
C GLN A 90 40.29 26.14 10.24
N ASN A 91 40.72 27.16 9.50
CA ASN A 91 40.06 27.85 8.42
C ASN A 91 39.60 26.83 7.35
N GLY A 92 38.45 26.22 7.56
CA GLY A 92 37.76 25.38 6.59
C GLY A 92 36.42 26.02 6.30
N SER A 93 36.29 26.61 5.11
CA SER A 93 35.06 27.16 4.57
C SER A 93 33.94 26.11 4.63
N TYR A 94 33.12 26.16 5.68
CA TYR A 94 31.82 25.48 5.67
C TYR A 94 30.91 26.29 4.77
N GLU A 95 30.67 25.81 3.55
CA GLU A 95 29.47 26.22 2.84
C GLU A 95 28.26 25.66 3.62
N GLU A 96 27.50 26.58 4.23
CA GLU A 96 26.21 26.28 4.83
C GLU A 96 25.25 25.72 3.76
N HIS A 97 25.04 24.41 3.75
CA HIS A 97 23.83 23.84 3.16
C HIS A 97 22.68 23.96 4.16
N ASN A 98 22.14 25.18 4.29
CA ASN A 98 20.88 25.46 5.00
C ASN A 98 19.68 25.03 4.13
N THR A 99 19.46 23.72 3.94
CA THR A 99 18.30 23.24 3.15
C THR A 99 17.40 22.22 3.81
N PHE A 100 17.55 21.90 5.10
CA PHE A 100 16.68 20.87 5.71
C PHE A 100 16.04 21.20 7.05
N ARG A 101 15.96 22.47 7.46
CA ARG A 101 15.31 22.75 8.75
C ARG A 101 14.79 24.17 8.98
N ASN A 102 13.98 24.72 8.07
CA ASN A 102 13.16 25.90 8.35
C ASN A 102 11.95 26.04 7.39
N ASP A 103 11.16 24.99 7.21
CA ASP A 103 9.82 25.10 6.57
C ASP A 103 8.75 24.31 7.36
N SER A 104 8.78 24.46 8.67
CA SER A 104 7.62 24.10 9.50
C SER A 104 7.46 25.11 10.61
N GLU A 105 7.42 26.39 10.23
CA GLU A 105 6.64 27.39 10.97
C GLU A 105 5.17 26.99 10.78
N MET A 106 4.66 26.13 11.67
CA MET A 106 3.22 26.11 11.94
C MET A 106 2.91 27.46 12.56
N GLU A 107 2.47 28.40 11.73
CA GLU A 107 1.71 29.56 12.18
C GLU A 107 0.55 29.06 13.04
N GLU A 108 0.64 29.30 14.35
CA GLU A 108 -0.52 29.41 15.22
C GLU A 108 -1.41 30.53 14.67
N SER A 109 -2.35 30.17 13.80
CA SER A 109 -3.49 31.04 13.49
C SER A 109 -4.47 30.95 14.67
N GLN A 110 -4.61 32.09 15.34
CA GLN A 110 -5.69 32.43 16.26
C GLN A 110 -7.07 32.35 15.60
#